data_AF-A0A2K6U5A4-F1
#
_entry.id   AF-A0A2K6U5A4-F1
#
_cell.length_a   1.000
_cell.length_b   1.000
_cell.length_c   1.000
_cell.angle_alpha   90.00
_cell.angle_beta   90.00
_cell.angle_gamma   90.00
#
_symmetry.space_group_name_H-M   'P 1'
#
loop_
_entity.id
_entity.type
_entity.pdbx_description
1 polymer ?
#
loop_
_entity_poly.entity_id
_entity_poly.type
_entity_poly.pdbx_seq_one_letter_code
_entity_poly.pdbx_strand_id
1 'polypeptide(L)'
;MGSKYPPSVRGCLPLWALTLEAALILVFFFFTYYDTSLEDQKVLMEFYQVCQDLTVMAALGLGFLTSSLRRHSWSSVAFNLFILALGVQWAILLDGFLSQFPPGKLVIKLSSIRLATMSAMSVLISAGAVLGKVNLVQLVVMVLVELTAFVTMRMVSRNVFSTYLHNAVLAGGVAVGASCHLISSPWLAMVLGLVAGLISIGGAKCLPVCFNRVLGIHDSCGVHYTFGLPGLLGEITYIVLMMRQAVWANAFAPTSQNMERTSCG
;
A
#
# COMPACT_ATOMS: atom_id res chain seq x y z
N MET A 1 -27.97 26.72 -35.26
CA MET A 1 -27.06 27.26 -34.22
C MET A 1 -26.91 26.22 -33.13
N GLY A 2 -25.91 25.33 -33.25
CA GLY A 2 -25.60 24.32 -32.24
C GLY A 2 -24.70 24.92 -31.16
N SER A 3 -25.11 24.80 -29.90
CA SER A 3 -24.40 25.31 -28.73
C SER A 3 -22.96 24.78 -28.67
N LYS A 4 -21.96 25.67 -28.74
CA LYS A 4 -20.52 25.38 -28.55
C LYS A 4 -20.17 25.27 -27.06
N TYR A 5 -20.83 24.37 -26.33
CA TYR A 5 -20.40 24.00 -24.99
C TYR A 5 -20.28 22.47 -24.91
N PRO A 6 -19.13 21.92 -24.45
CA PRO A 6 -19.04 20.48 -24.22
C PRO A 6 -20.14 20.07 -23.23
N PRO A 7 -20.86 18.96 -23.49
CA PRO A 7 -21.97 18.55 -22.65
C PRO A 7 -21.50 18.39 -21.20
N SER A 8 -22.32 18.90 -20.27
CA SER A 8 -22.06 18.84 -18.84
C SER A 8 -21.95 17.38 -18.37
N VAL A 9 -20.71 16.89 -18.27
CA VAL A 9 -20.36 15.58 -17.70
C VAL A 9 -20.74 15.41 -16.22
N ARG A 10 -21.20 16.49 -15.56
CA ARG A 10 -21.66 16.49 -14.15
C ARG A 10 -22.87 15.60 -13.88
N GLY A 11 -23.75 15.37 -14.87
CA GLY A 11 -24.90 14.47 -14.72
C GLY A 11 -24.59 13.02 -15.07
N CYS A 12 -23.61 12.79 -15.95
CA CYS A 12 -23.28 11.47 -16.48
C CYS A 12 -22.39 10.68 -15.50
N LEU A 13 -21.47 11.35 -14.80
CA LEU A 13 -20.55 10.77 -13.84
C LEU A 13 -21.21 10.01 -12.67
N PRO A 14 -22.17 10.60 -11.92
CA PRO A 14 -22.88 9.87 -10.87
C PRO A 14 -23.74 8.73 -11.44
N LEU A 15 -24.24 8.87 -12.67
CA LEU A 15 -25.00 7.81 -13.34
C LEU A 15 -24.12 6.59 -13.60
N TRP A 16 -22.89 6.79 -14.12
CA TRP A 16 -21.93 5.70 -14.34
C TRP A 16 -21.52 5.00 -13.05
N ALA A 17 -21.29 5.78 -11.98
CA ALA A 17 -20.99 5.21 -10.66
C ALA A 17 -22.15 4.35 -10.13
N LEU A 18 -23.40 4.84 -10.26
CA LEU A 18 -24.59 4.08 -9.87
C LEU A 18 -24.78 2.82 -10.71
N THR A 19 -24.53 2.86 -12.01
CA THR A 19 -24.60 1.65 -12.86
C THR A 19 -23.54 0.63 -12.47
N LEU A 20 -22.34 1.07 -12.08
CA LEU A 20 -21.26 0.19 -11.66
C LEU A 20 -21.55 -0.44 -10.30
N GLU A 21 -22.07 0.34 -9.34
CA GLU A 21 -22.51 -0.16 -8.04
C GLU A 21 -23.65 -1.18 -8.19
N ALA A 22 -24.66 -0.87 -9.00
CA ALA A 22 -25.77 -1.77 -9.28
C ALA A 22 -25.28 -3.09 -9.91
N ALA A 23 -24.31 -3.02 -10.83
CA ALA A 23 -23.70 -4.21 -11.42
C ALA A 23 -22.95 -5.05 -10.38
N LEU A 24 -22.18 -4.43 -9.48
CA LEU A 24 -21.48 -5.12 -8.39
C LEU A 24 -22.46 -5.79 -7.44
N ILE A 25 -23.56 -5.13 -7.05
CA ILE A 25 -24.61 -5.72 -6.20
C ILE A 25 -25.20 -6.97 -6.87
N LEU A 26 -25.49 -6.88 -8.18
CA LEU A 26 -26.05 -7.98 -8.96
C LEU A 26 -25.08 -9.17 -9.00
N VAL A 27 -23.78 -8.91 -9.22
CA VAL A 27 -22.73 -9.93 -9.18
C VAL A 27 -22.62 -10.56 -7.79
N PHE A 28 -22.58 -9.76 -6.72
CA PHE A 28 -22.53 -10.28 -5.36
C PHE A 28 -23.73 -11.15 -5.02
N PHE A 29 -24.93 -10.76 -5.44
CA PHE A 29 -26.16 -11.53 -5.22
C PHE A 29 -26.11 -12.93 -5.86
N PHE A 30 -25.58 -13.05 -7.08
CA PHE A 30 -25.50 -14.34 -7.76
C PHE A 30 -24.33 -15.20 -7.29
N PHE A 31 -23.17 -14.59 -7.02
CA PHE A 31 -21.92 -15.33 -6.83
C PHE A 31 -21.52 -15.52 -5.38
N THR A 32 -22.08 -14.77 -4.41
CA THR A 32 -21.61 -14.82 -3.02
C THR A 32 -22.63 -15.45 -2.07
N TYR A 33 -22.12 -16.23 -1.11
CA TYR A 33 -22.88 -16.79 -0.01
C TYR A 33 -22.10 -16.59 1.29
N TYR A 34 -22.79 -16.19 2.36
CA TYR A 34 -22.20 -16.03 3.67
C TYR A 34 -22.21 -17.35 4.42
N ASP A 35 -21.05 -17.76 4.95
CA ASP A 35 -21.02 -18.83 5.92
C ASP A 35 -21.59 -18.31 7.24
N THR A 36 -22.72 -18.84 7.68
CA THR A 36 -23.38 -18.49 8.94
C THR A 36 -22.71 -19.15 10.16
N SER A 37 -21.47 -19.63 10.02
CA SER A 37 -20.72 -20.22 11.13
C SER A 37 -20.34 -19.15 12.15
N LEU A 38 -21.21 -19.06 13.17
CA LEU A 38 -21.18 -18.23 14.37
C LEU A 38 -20.05 -18.61 15.36
N GLU A 39 -18.93 -19.13 14.87
CA GLU A 39 -17.74 -19.44 15.68
C GLU A 39 -16.68 -18.36 15.50
N ASP A 40 -16.92 -17.20 16.14
CA ASP A 40 -15.93 -16.46 16.92
C ASP A 40 -16.40 -15.01 17.16
N GLN A 41 -17.20 -14.81 18.20
CA GLN A 41 -17.53 -13.47 18.73
C GLN A 41 -16.25 -12.66 19.07
N LYS A 42 -15.13 -13.36 19.33
CA LYS A 42 -13.79 -12.78 19.55
C LYS A 42 -13.15 -12.27 18.26
N VAL A 43 -13.19 -13.06 17.19
CA VAL A 43 -12.68 -12.66 15.85
C VAL A 43 -13.54 -11.54 15.25
N LEU A 44 -14.85 -11.52 15.54
CA LEU A 44 -15.73 -10.43 15.14
C LEU A 44 -15.35 -9.10 15.82
N MET A 45 -14.99 -9.14 17.11
CA MET A 45 -14.57 -7.96 17.87
C MET A 45 -13.19 -7.45 17.40
N GLU A 46 -12.22 -8.34 17.19
CA GLU A 46 -10.92 -7.99 16.59
C GLU A 46 -11.09 -7.43 15.17
N PHE A 47 -11.99 -8.00 14.37
CA PHE A 47 -12.30 -7.51 13.03
C PHE A 47 -12.95 -6.13 13.06
N TYR A 48 -13.89 -5.89 13.97
CA TYR A 48 -14.52 -4.58 14.16
C TYR A 48 -13.47 -3.52 14.51
N GLN A 49 -12.57 -3.84 15.44
CA GLN A 49 -11.50 -2.92 15.85
C GLN A 49 -10.54 -2.61 14.69
N VAL A 50 -10.11 -3.64 13.95
CA VAL A 50 -9.23 -3.45 12.78
C VAL A 50 -9.93 -2.68 11.66
N CYS A 51 -11.19 -3.00 11.34
CA CYS A 51 -11.97 -2.25 10.34
C CYS A 51 -12.22 -0.81 10.79
N GLN A 52 -12.48 -0.58 12.07
CA GLN A 52 -12.67 0.75 12.62
C GLN A 52 -11.37 1.56 12.51
N ASP A 53 -10.23 1.02 12.93
CA ASP A 53 -8.93 1.69 12.84
C ASP A 53 -8.53 1.96 11.38
N LEU A 54 -8.75 1.00 10.47
CA LEU A 54 -8.44 1.14 9.04
C LEU A 54 -9.37 2.16 8.36
N THR A 55 -10.67 2.14 8.67
CA THR A 55 -11.64 3.09 8.10
C THR A 55 -11.43 4.48 8.67
N VAL A 56 -11.07 4.60 9.94
CA VAL A 56 -10.68 5.87 10.57
C VAL A 56 -9.40 6.40 9.93
N MET A 57 -8.39 5.57 9.68
CA MET A 57 -7.17 5.98 8.97
C MET A 57 -7.44 6.38 7.51
N ALA A 58 -8.32 5.67 6.81
CA ALA A 58 -8.71 6.00 5.44
C ALA A 58 -9.55 7.28 5.36
N ALA A 59 -10.57 7.42 6.22
CA ALA A 59 -11.54 8.52 6.19
C ALA A 59 -11.02 9.80 6.86
N LEU A 60 -10.47 9.69 8.08
CA LEU A 60 -9.94 10.83 8.85
C LEU A 60 -8.46 11.08 8.58
N GLY A 61 -7.66 10.05 8.33
CA GLY A 61 -6.24 10.21 7.96
C GLY A 61 -6.09 10.71 6.52
N LEU A 62 -6.21 9.83 5.53
CA LEU A 62 -5.98 10.18 4.11
C LEU A 62 -7.05 11.13 3.54
N GLY A 63 -8.33 10.95 3.90
CA GLY A 63 -9.43 11.80 3.43
C GLY A 63 -9.32 13.25 3.89
N PHE A 64 -8.92 13.49 5.14
CA PHE A 64 -8.78 14.84 5.70
C PHE A 64 -7.43 15.49 5.34
N LEU A 65 -6.34 14.71 5.27
CA LEU A 65 -5.02 15.19 4.78
C LEU A 65 -5.10 15.69 3.33
N THR A 66 -5.74 14.92 2.44
CA THR A 66 -5.96 15.33 1.04
C THR A 66 -6.94 16.51 0.91
N SER A 67 -7.72 16.77 1.95
CA SER A 67 -8.70 17.87 2.06
C SER A 67 -8.08 19.22 2.49
N SER A 68 -6.78 19.28 2.82
CA SER A 68 -6.04 20.53 3.11
C SER A 68 -6.10 21.58 1.98
N LEU A 69 -6.49 21.18 0.76
CA LEU A 69 -6.76 22.09 -0.35
C LEU A 69 -8.10 22.83 -0.15
N ARG A 70 -7.99 24.10 0.27
CA ARG A 70 -9.02 25.08 0.73
C ARG A 70 -10.34 25.20 -0.06
N ARG A 71 -10.51 24.53 -1.21
CA ARG A 71 -11.70 24.64 -2.08
C ARG A 71 -12.34 23.31 -2.50
N HIS A 72 -11.77 22.14 -2.15
CA HIS A 72 -12.27 20.81 -2.57
C HIS A 72 -12.41 19.75 -1.45
N SER A 73 -12.31 20.17 -0.19
CA SER A 73 -12.35 19.33 1.01
C SER A 73 -13.49 18.30 1.05
N TRP A 74 -14.75 18.73 0.88
CA TRP A 74 -15.93 17.82 0.96
C TRP A 74 -15.97 16.76 -0.15
N SER A 75 -15.50 17.12 -1.35
CA SER A 75 -15.46 16.19 -2.50
C SER A 75 -14.31 15.18 -2.35
N SER A 76 -13.20 15.60 -1.74
CA SER A 76 -12.03 14.75 -1.48
C SER A 76 -12.36 13.58 -0.56
N VAL A 77 -13.05 13.85 0.55
CA VAL A 77 -13.45 12.82 1.50
C VAL A 77 -14.43 11.84 0.85
N ALA A 78 -15.41 12.34 0.09
CA ALA A 78 -16.40 11.50 -0.58
C ALA A 78 -15.76 10.57 -1.63
N PHE A 79 -14.82 11.07 -2.44
CA PHE A 79 -14.12 10.22 -3.41
C PHE A 79 -13.25 9.16 -2.74
N ASN A 80 -12.54 9.49 -1.66
CA ASN A 80 -11.76 8.51 -0.91
C ASN A 80 -12.64 7.39 -0.31
N LEU A 81 -13.79 7.75 0.27
CA LEU A 81 -14.74 6.77 0.81
C LEU A 81 -15.36 5.90 -0.29
N PHE A 82 -15.75 6.51 -1.41
CA PHE A 82 -16.30 5.78 -2.55
C PHE A 82 -15.30 4.75 -3.11
N ILE A 83 -14.03 5.13 -3.19
CA ILE A 83 -12.98 4.31 -3.76
C ILE A 83 -12.55 3.20 -2.82
N LEU A 84 -12.56 3.46 -1.51
CA LEU A 84 -12.40 2.42 -0.50
C LEU A 84 -13.52 1.38 -0.60
N ALA A 85 -14.78 1.81 -0.71
CA ALA A 85 -15.93 0.89 -0.82
C ALA A 85 -15.86 0.04 -2.10
N LEU A 86 -15.67 0.69 -3.26
CA LEU A 86 -15.51 0.03 -4.55
C LEU A 86 -14.31 -0.92 -4.54
N GLY A 87 -13.20 -0.50 -3.93
CA GLY A 87 -12.00 -1.29 -3.83
C GLY A 87 -12.16 -2.54 -2.97
N VAL A 88 -12.86 -2.45 -1.84
CA VAL A 88 -13.15 -3.61 -0.99
C VAL A 88 -14.06 -4.61 -1.71
N GLN A 89 -15.15 -4.14 -2.33
CA GLN A 89 -16.06 -5.00 -3.10
C GLN A 89 -15.32 -5.71 -4.25
N TRP A 90 -14.51 -4.97 -5.01
CA TRP A 90 -13.73 -5.53 -6.11
C TRP A 90 -12.66 -6.53 -5.64
N ALA A 91 -11.97 -6.22 -4.54
CA ALA A 91 -10.95 -7.09 -3.98
C ALA A 91 -11.52 -8.43 -3.49
N ILE A 92 -12.66 -8.43 -2.81
CA ILE A 92 -13.35 -9.66 -2.36
C ILE A 92 -13.74 -10.51 -3.57
N LEU A 93 -14.27 -9.87 -4.61
CA LEU A 93 -14.67 -10.55 -5.83
C LEU A 93 -13.47 -11.21 -6.52
N LEU A 94 -12.36 -10.49 -6.67
CA LEU A 94 -11.12 -11.00 -7.27
C LEU A 94 -10.49 -12.13 -6.45
N ASP A 95 -10.35 -11.95 -5.13
CA ASP A 95 -9.76 -12.95 -4.23
C ASP A 95 -10.57 -14.25 -4.29
N GLY A 96 -11.89 -14.09 -4.42
CA GLY A 96 -12.82 -15.18 -4.59
C GLY A 96 -12.69 -15.93 -5.91
N PHE A 97 -12.77 -15.22 -7.04
CA PHE A 97 -12.62 -15.82 -8.38
C PHE A 97 -11.23 -16.44 -8.59
N LEU A 98 -10.17 -15.83 -8.06
CA LEU A 98 -8.80 -16.34 -8.17
C LEU A 98 -8.55 -17.58 -7.31
N SER A 99 -9.26 -17.73 -6.18
CA SER A 99 -9.06 -18.84 -5.25
C SER A 99 -9.91 -20.07 -5.58
N GLN A 100 -11.09 -19.89 -6.19
CA GLN A 100 -12.02 -20.98 -6.47
C GLN A 100 -12.29 -21.06 -7.99
N PHE A 101 -11.39 -21.74 -8.70
CA PHE A 101 -11.54 -22.01 -10.14
C PHE A 101 -12.50 -23.17 -10.56
N PRO A 102 -13.25 -23.85 -9.67
CA PRO A 102 -14.48 -24.57 -10.07
C PRO A 102 -15.76 -23.74 -9.80
N PRO A 103 -16.90 -24.06 -10.46
CA PRO A 103 -18.15 -23.29 -10.38
C PRO A 103 -18.87 -23.55 -9.05
N GLY A 104 -18.37 -22.96 -7.97
CA GLY A 104 -18.98 -22.96 -6.65
C GLY A 104 -19.46 -21.57 -6.25
N LYS A 105 -20.40 -21.49 -5.31
CA LYS A 105 -20.76 -20.22 -4.66
C LYS A 105 -19.62 -19.75 -3.76
N LEU A 106 -19.29 -18.46 -3.83
CA LEU A 106 -18.18 -17.85 -3.12
C LEU A 106 -18.49 -17.68 -1.63
N VAL A 107 -17.74 -18.39 -0.77
CA VAL A 107 -17.85 -18.27 0.68
C VAL A 107 -17.06 -17.05 1.17
N ILE A 108 -17.74 -16.01 1.64
CA ILE A 108 -17.10 -14.82 2.21
C ILE A 108 -16.77 -15.08 3.68
N LYS A 109 -15.48 -15.23 3.99
CA LYS A 109 -14.96 -15.29 5.37
C LYS A 109 -14.52 -13.91 5.86
N LEU A 110 -14.54 -13.71 7.18
CA LEU A 110 -14.10 -12.46 7.82
C LEU A 110 -12.62 -12.13 7.49
N SER A 111 -11.78 -13.16 7.36
CA SER A 111 -10.37 -13.02 6.96
C SER A 111 -10.22 -12.49 5.54
N SER A 112 -11.09 -12.88 4.60
CA SER A 112 -11.10 -12.37 3.22
C SER A 112 -11.48 -10.89 3.19
N ILE A 113 -12.44 -10.46 4.02
CA ILE A 113 -12.79 -9.03 4.13
C ILE A 113 -11.62 -8.23 4.69
N ARG A 114 -10.98 -8.71 5.78
CA ARG A 114 -9.79 -8.05 6.36
C ARG A 114 -8.67 -7.89 5.32
N LEU A 115 -8.39 -8.96 4.56
CA LEU A 115 -7.37 -8.97 3.53
C LEU A 115 -7.71 -8.04 2.35
N ALA A 116 -9.00 -7.98 1.96
CA ALA A 116 -9.52 -7.08 0.94
C ALA A 116 -9.39 -5.60 1.35
N THR A 117 -9.70 -5.26 2.60
CA THR A 117 -9.55 -3.91 3.15
C THR A 117 -8.10 -3.44 3.13
N MET A 118 -7.13 -4.31 3.47
CA MET A 118 -5.71 -3.97 3.37
C MET A 118 -5.25 -3.69 1.93
N SER A 119 -5.78 -4.42 0.93
CA SER A 119 -5.47 -4.14 -0.48
C SER A 119 -6.10 -2.84 -0.97
N ALA A 120 -7.35 -2.57 -0.59
CA ALA A 120 -8.03 -1.32 -0.97
C ALA A 120 -7.32 -0.09 -0.37
N MET A 121 -6.75 -0.23 0.82
CA MET A 121 -5.98 0.82 1.47
C MET A 121 -4.70 1.20 0.71
N SER A 122 -3.98 0.22 0.15
CA SER A 122 -2.80 0.50 -0.70
C SER A 122 -3.19 1.39 -1.89
N VAL A 123 -4.29 1.06 -2.53
CA VAL A 123 -4.81 1.84 -3.66
C VAL A 123 -5.29 3.22 -3.24
N LEU A 124 -5.83 3.36 -2.02
CA LEU A 124 -6.20 4.65 -1.47
C LEU A 124 -5.00 5.59 -1.25
N ILE A 125 -3.86 5.03 -0.84
CA ILE A 125 -2.59 5.79 -0.73
C ILE A 125 -2.16 6.28 -2.12
N SER A 126 -2.21 5.39 -3.12
CA SER A 126 -1.89 5.70 -4.51
C SER A 126 -2.84 6.77 -5.08
N ALA A 127 -4.14 6.64 -4.84
CA ALA A 127 -5.17 7.60 -5.24
C ALA A 127 -4.97 8.98 -4.58
N GLY A 128 -4.46 9.01 -3.34
CA GLY A 128 -4.09 10.25 -2.64
C GLY A 128 -3.01 11.05 -3.36
N ALA A 129 -2.08 10.41 -4.07
CA ALA A 129 -1.00 11.09 -4.81
C ALA A 129 -1.48 11.78 -6.10
N VAL A 130 -2.51 11.24 -6.74
CA VAL A 130 -3.08 11.79 -7.98
C VAL A 130 -4.29 12.71 -7.74
N LEU A 131 -4.74 12.82 -6.50
CA LEU A 131 -5.94 13.58 -6.15
C LEU A 131 -5.81 15.07 -6.52
N GLY A 132 -6.84 15.60 -7.19
CA GLY A 132 -6.87 16.99 -7.68
C GLY A 132 -6.32 17.19 -9.09
N LYS A 133 -5.69 16.18 -9.71
CA LYS A 133 -5.31 16.20 -11.14
C LYS A 133 -6.13 15.26 -12.02
N VAL A 134 -6.78 14.25 -11.43
CA VAL A 134 -7.49 13.19 -12.15
C VAL A 134 -9.00 13.24 -11.94
N ASN A 135 -9.74 12.78 -12.94
CA ASN A 135 -11.21 12.68 -12.88
C ASN A 135 -11.63 11.41 -12.11
N LEU A 136 -12.86 11.36 -11.56
CA LEU A 136 -13.38 10.20 -10.83
C LEU A 136 -13.37 8.92 -11.69
N VAL A 137 -13.67 9.02 -13.00
CA VAL A 137 -13.58 7.86 -13.92
C VAL A 137 -12.15 7.31 -14.00
N GLN A 138 -11.14 8.20 -14.06
CA GLN A 138 -9.73 7.78 -14.07
C GLN A 138 -9.34 7.14 -12.73
N LEU A 139 -9.88 7.66 -11.63
CA LEU A 139 -9.66 7.07 -10.30
C LEU A 139 -10.26 5.66 -10.21
N VAL A 140 -11.48 5.45 -10.73
CA VAL A 140 -12.12 4.12 -10.78
C VAL A 140 -11.30 3.15 -11.64
N VAL A 141 -10.85 3.57 -12.83
CA VAL A 141 -10.03 2.72 -13.70
C VAL A 141 -8.71 2.36 -13.01
N MET A 142 -8.05 3.34 -12.39
CA MET A 142 -6.85 3.12 -11.60
C MET A 142 -7.09 2.08 -10.50
N VAL A 143 -8.20 2.17 -9.77
CA VAL A 143 -8.53 1.24 -8.68
C VAL A 143 -8.72 -0.18 -9.19
N LEU A 144 -9.47 -0.36 -10.28
CA LEU A 144 -9.69 -1.69 -10.86
C LEU A 144 -8.37 -2.33 -11.33
N VAL A 145 -7.49 -1.56 -11.96
CA VAL A 145 -6.19 -2.04 -12.46
C VAL A 145 -5.20 -2.30 -11.33
N GLU A 146 -5.07 -1.37 -10.38
CA GLU A 146 -4.13 -1.51 -9.27
C GLU A 146 -4.54 -2.65 -8.34
N LEU A 147 -5.83 -2.81 -8.04
CA LEU A 147 -6.32 -3.94 -7.24
C LEU A 147 -6.16 -5.28 -7.92
N THR A 148 -6.44 -5.38 -9.22
CA THR A 148 -6.24 -6.64 -9.96
C THR A 148 -4.77 -7.05 -9.93
N ALA A 149 -3.85 -6.12 -10.19
CA ALA A 149 -2.41 -6.36 -10.09
C ALA A 149 -2.00 -6.75 -8.66
N PHE A 150 -2.51 -6.06 -7.64
CA PHE A 150 -2.15 -6.34 -6.26
C PHE A 150 -2.67 -7.69 -5.76
N VAL A 151 -3.93 -8.04 -6.06
CA VAL A 151 -4.53 -9.31 -5.65
C VAL A 151 -3.89 -10.49 -6.38
N THR A 152 -3.63 -10.37 -7.68
CA THR A 152 -2.91 -11.41 -8.45
C THR A 152 -1.49 -11.59 -7.94
N MET A 153 -0.75 -10.50 -7.70
CA MET A 153 0.59 -10.56 -7.10
C MET A 153 0.57 -11.21 -5.72
N ARG A 154 -0.41 -10.86 -4.88
CA ARG A 154 -0.59 -11.48 -3.57
C ARG A 154 -0.85 -12.98 -3.69
N MET A 155 -1.69 -13.43 -4.62
CA MET A 155 -2.00 -14.84 -4.84
C MET A 155 -0.80 -15.63 -5.35
N VAL A 156 -0.07 -15.09 -6.34
CA VAL A 156 1.20 -15.66 -6.82
C VAL A 156 2.18 -15.75 -5.66
N SER A 157 2.32 -14.68 -4.88
CA SER A 157 3.22 -14.67 -3.73
C SER A 157 2.79 -15.65 -2.66
N ARG A 158 1.50 -15.87 -2.42
CA ARG A 158 1.01 -16.85 -1.44
C ARG A 158 1.32 -18.29 -1.86
N ASN A 159 1.17 -18.57 -3.16
CA ASN A 159 1.44 -19.91 -3.71
C ASN A 159 2.93 -20.22 -3.81
N VAL A 160 3.78 -19.23 -4.10
CA VAL A 160 5.24 -19.41 -4.28
C VAL A 160 6.02 -19.23 -2.97
N PHE A 161 5.57 -18.30 -2.12
CA PHE A 161 6.19 -17.92 -0.86
C PHE A 161 5.22 -18.17 0.29
N SER A 162 5.12 -19.44 0.70
CA SER A 162 4.37 -19.85 1.89
C SER A 162 4.69 -18.90 3.06
N THR A 163 3.69 -18.17 3.56
CA THR A 163 3.68 -17.42 4.84
C THR A 163 4.66 -16.25 5.06
N TYR A 164 5.64 -15.95 4.19
CA TYR A 164 6.64 -14.89 4.46
C TYR A 164 6.25 -13.47 3.99
N LEU A 165 5.05 -13.27 3.43
CA LEU A 165 4.66 -11.98 2.86
C LEU A 165 4.66 -10.85 3.90
N HIS A 166 4.09 -11.09 5.08
CA HIS A 166 4.02 -10.07 6.13
C HIS A 166 5.42 -9.66 6.59
N ASN A 167 6.31 -10.64 6.78
CA ASN A 167 7.70 -10.42 7.16
C ASN A 167 8.50 -9.71 6.05
N ALA A 168 8.22 -9.99 4.78
CA ALA A 168 8.86 -9.29 3.66
C ALA A 168 8.41 -7.82 3.55
N VAL A 169 7.14 -7.54 3.81
CA VAL A 169 6.60 -6.18 3.83
C VAL A 169 7.15 -5.40 5.03
N LEU A 170 7.19 -6.01 6.22
CA LEU A 170 7.79 -5.41 7.42
C LEU A 170 9.28 -5.11 7.21
N ALA A 171 10.03 -6.01 6.59
CA ALA A 171 11.43 -5.81 6.23
C ALA A 171 11.65 -4.54 5.38
N GLY A 172 10.76 -4.29 4.41
CA GLY A 172 10.79 -3.06 3.63
C GLY A 172 10.62 -1.80 4.49
N GLY A 173 9.67 -1.81 5.42
CA GLY A 173 9.48 -0.72 6.38
C GLY A 173 10.68 -0.49 7.30
N VAL A 174 11.26 -1.58 7.82
CA VAL A 174 12.46 -1.55 8.67
C VAL A 174 13.65 -0.95 7.92
N ALA A 175 13.87 -1.34 6.66
CA ALA A 175 14.98 -0.83 5.85
C ALA A 175 14.83 0.67 5.52
N VAL A 176 13.62 1.13 5.21
CA VAL A 176 13.37 2.54 4.86
C VAL A 176 13.34 3.45 6.10
N GLY A 177 13.05 2.90 7.28
CA GLY A 177 12.82 3.65 8.51
C GLY A 177 13.93 4.64 8.88
N ALA A 178 15.19 4.19 8.94
CA ALA A 178 16.32 5.06 9.30
C ALA A 178 16.64 6.10 8.23
N SER A 179 16.42 5.78 6.95
CA SER A 179 16.79 6.63 5.82
C SER A 179 15.66 7.54 5.32
N CYS A 180 14.46 7.44 5.89
CA CYS A 180 13.26 8.10 5.36
C CYS A 180 13.40 9.62 5.19
N HIS A 181 14.16 10.28 6.07
CA HIS A 181 14.38 11.73 6.00
C HIS A 181 15.43 12.15 4.95
N LEU A 182 16.33 11.26 4.51
CA LEU A 182 17.36 11.57 3.51
C LEU A 182 16.95 11.16 2.09
N ILE A 183 15.93 10.31 1.94
CA ILE A 183 15.46 9.86 0.63
C ILE A 183 14.68 10.98 -0.05
N SER A 184 15.35 11.74 -0.91
CA SER A 184 14.70 12.82 -1.69
C SER A 184 13.90 12.30 -2.89
N SER A 185 14.22 11.11 -3.41
CA SER A 185 13.63 10.60 -4.66
C SER A 185 12.86 9.28 -4.43
N PRO A 186 11.56 9.20 -4.80
CA PRO A 186 10.70 8.05 -4.48
C PRO A 186 11.20 6.70 -5.02
N TRP A 187 11.85 6.69 -6.18
CA TRP A 187 12.37 5.45 -6.78
C TRP A 187 13.45 4.77 -5.91
N LEU A 188 14.23 5.54 -5.13
CA LEU A 188 15.21 4.98 -4.19
C LEU A 188 14.52 4.22 -3.06
N ALA A 189 13.42 4.75 -2.52
CA ALA A 189 12.63 4.06 -1.50
C ALA A 189 12.02 2.76 -2.06
N MET A 190 11.55 2.78 -3.31
CA MET A 190 11.01 1.58 -3.97
C MET A 190 12.07 0.50 -4.16
N VAL A 191 13.26 0.85 -4.65
CA VAL A 191 14.37 -0.10 -4.83
C VAL A 191 14.82 -0.65 -3.49
N LEU A 192 14.96 0.20 -2.47
CA LEU A 192 15.38 -0.21 -1.13
C LEU A 192 14.36 -1.19 -0.50
N GLY A 193 13.07 -0.88 -0.59
CA GLY A 193 12.01 -1.76 -0.09
C GLY A 193 11.96 -3.10 -0.82
N LEU A 194 12.17 -3.12 -2.14
CA LEU A 194 12.19 -4.35 -2.95
C LEU A 194 13.39 -5.23 -2.60
N VAL A 195 14.58 -4.65 -2.46
CA VAL A 195 15.79 -5.38 -2.06
C VAL A 195 15.64 -5.95 -0.64
N ALA A 196 15.12 -5.17 0.31
CA ALA A 196 14.84 -5.63 1.67
C ALA A 196 13.82 -6.80 1.70
N GLY A 197 12.76 -6.72 0.89
CA GLY A 197 11.79 -7.80 0.73
C GLY A 197 12.40 -9.08 0.17
N LEU A 198 13.25 -8.98 -0.86
CA LEU A 198 13.96 -10.14 -1.44
C LEU A 198 14.93 -10.78 -0.44
N ILE A 199 15.64 -9.98 0.35
CA ILE A 199 16.53 -10.47 1.40
C ILE A 199 15.74 -11.21 2.48
N SER A 200 14.58 -10.69 2.89
CA SER A 200 13.70 -11.33 3.87
C SER A 200 13.16 -12.67 3.35
N ILE A 201 12.70 -12.71 2.10
CA ILE A 201 12.19 -13.94 1.46
C ILE A 201 13.29 -15.00 1.27
N GLY A 202 14.46 -14.59 0.77
CA GLY A 202 15.60 -15.50 0.59
C GLY A 202 16.16 -15.99 1.93
N GLY A 203 16.23 -15.09 2.92
CA GLY A 203 16.61 -15.38 4.28
C GLY A 203 15.68 -16.39 4.92
N ALA A 204 14.37 -16.25 4.74
CA ALA A 204 13.38 -17.19 5.25
C ALA A 204 13.56 -18.65 4.77
N LYS A 205 14.17 -18.86 3.59
CA LYS A 205 14.51 -20.21 3.10
C LYS A 205 15.91 -20.67 3.51
N CYS A 206 16.91 -19.79 3.41
CA CYS A 206 18.31 -20.18 3.59
C CYS A 206 18.78 -20.09 5.04
N LEU A 207 18.36 -19.07 5.79
CA LEU A 207 18.82 -18.88 7.17
C LEU A 207 18.38 -20.01 8.09
N PRO A 208 17.10 -20.46 8.16
CA PRO A 208 16.71 -21.50 9.09
C PRO A 208 17.47 -22.80 8.83
N VAL A 209 17.75 -23.13 7.56
CA VAL A 209 18.53 -24.32 7.19
C VAL A 209 19.99 -24.20 7.62
N CYS A 210 20.62 -23.04 7.41
CA CYS A 210 22.01 -22.80 7.82
C CYS A 210 22.17 -22.66 9.33
N PHE A 211 21.34 -21.84 9.99
CA PHE A 211 21.40 -21.60 11.44
C PHE A 211 21.10 -22.87 12.24
N ASN A 212 20.08 -23.64 11.84
CA ASN A 212 19.74 -24.88 12.53
C ASN A 212 20.83 -25.95 12.37
N ARG A 213 21.55 -25.97 11.24
CA ARG A 213 22.62 -26.94 10.99
C ARG A 213 23.97 -26.56 11.59
N VAL A 214 24.28 -25.26 11.67
CA VAL A 214 25.61 -24.75 12.06
C VAL A 214 25.64 -24.18 13.47
N LEU A 215 24.59 -23.47 13.90
CA LEU A 215 24.55 -22.73 15.16
C LEU A 215 23.59 -23.35 16.20
N GLY A 216 22.71 -24.26 15.81
CA GLY A 216 21.71 -24.88 16.70
C GLY A 216 20.68 -23.89 17.27
N ILE A 217 20.63 -22.66 16.76
CA ILE A 217 19.71 -21.61 17.21
C ILE A 217 18.41 -21.73 16.40
N HIS A 218 17.29 -21.85 17.12
CA HIS A 218 15.95 -21.94 16.53
C HIS A 218 15.28 -20.57 16.51
N ASP A 219 15.14 -19.98 15.31
CA ASP A 219 14.42 -18.73 15.12
C ASP A 219 12.97 -19.02 14.69
N SER A 220 12.09 -19.25 15.68
CA SER A 220 10.67 -19.59 15.45
C SER A 220 9.85 -18.43 14.87
N CYS A 221 10.26 -17.18 15.14
CA CYS A 221 9.53 -15.98 14.72
C CYS A 221 10.16 -15.31 13.48
N GLY A 222 11.34 -15.75 13.06
CA GLY A 222 12.02 -15.25 11.87
C GLY A 222 12.56 -13.84 12.01
N VAL A 223 12.97 -13.46 13.22
CA VAL A 223 13.37 -12.08 13.56
C VAL A 223 14.61 -11.67 12.77
N HIS A 224 15.54 -12.58 12.52
CA HIS A 224 16.79 -12.26 11.84
C HIS A 224 16.62 -11.85 10.38
N TYR A 225 15.79 -12.55 9.60
CA TYR A 225 15.55 -12.20 8.21
C TYR A 225 14.52 -11.08 8.03
N THR A 226 13.67 -10.84 9.04
CA THR A 226 12.60 -9.83 9.00
C THR A 226 13.07 -8.45 9.48
N PHE A 227 13.87 -8.41 10.54
CA PHE A 227 14.29 -7.15 11.18
C PHE A 227 15.81 -6.96 11.14
N GLY A 228 16.59 -8.01 11.40
CA GLY A 228 18.05 -7.92 11.48
C GLY A 228 18.71 -7.53 10.16
N LEU A 229 18.60 -8.39 9.15
CA LEU A 229 19.21 -8.14 7.83
C LEU A 229 18.66 -6.89 7.13
N PRO A 230 17.34 -6.63 7.12
CA PRO A 230 16.78 -5.41 6.52
C PRO A 230 17.16 -4.14 7.30
N GLY A 231 17.28 -4.21 8.63
CA GLY A 231 17.73 -3.09 9.45
C GLY A 231 19.18 -2.71 9.16
N LEU A 232 20.06 -3.70 9.06
CA LEU A 232 21.46 -3.48 8.67
C LEU A 232 21.55 -2.87 7.26
N LEU A 233 20.74 -3.35 6.32
CA LEU A 233 20.66 -2.76 4.98
C LEU A 233 20.26 -1.28 5.04
N GLY A 234 19.22 -0.96 5.83
CA GLY A 234 18.72 0.41 6.04
C GLY A 234 19.78 1.36 6.62
N GLU A 235 20.54 0.89 7.60
CA GLU A 235 21.62 1.65 8.22
C GLU A 235 22.79 1.90 7.25
N ILE A 236 23.18 0.88 6.47
CA ILE A 236 24.19 1.04 5.42
C ILE A 236 23.72 2.06 4.39
N THR A 237 22.46 1.99 3.93
CA THR A 237 21.93 2.98 2.99
C THR A 237 21.86 4.39 3.57
N TYR A 238 21.56 4.54 4.86
CA TYR A 238 21.59 5.84 5.54
C TYR A 238 23.00 6.45 5.51
N ILE A 239 24.04 5.67 5.86
CA ILE A 239 25.44 6.13 5.83
C ILE A 239 25.83 6.55 4.41
N VAL A 240 25.49 5.75 3.40
CA VAL A 240 25.81 6.06 1.99
C VAL A 240 25.12 7.35 1.53
N LEU A 241 23.84 7.54 1.85
CA LEU A 241 23.08 8.74 1.49
C LEU A 241 23.62 9.99 2.19
N MET A 242 23.98 9.88 3.47
CA MET A 242 24.58 10.98 4.22
C MET A 242 25.94 11.37 3.65
N MET A 243 26.80 10.39 3.35
CA MET A 243 28.10 10.63 2.71
C MET A 243 27.94 11.32 1.36
N ARG A 244 26.95 10.90 0.57
CA ARG A 244 26.66 11.53 -0.72
C ARG A 244 26.21 12.98 -0.56
N GLN A 245 25.38 13.29 0.44
CA GLN A 245 24.97 14.65 0.76
C GLN A 245 26.15 15.50 1.26
N ALA A 246 27.01 14.96 2.11
CA ALA A 246 28.20 15.64 2.61
C ALA A 246 29.19 15.98 1.48
N VAL A 247 29.44 15.05 0.57
CA VAL A 247 30.28 15.28 -0.61
C VAL A 247 29.67 16.33 -1.53
N TRP A 248 28.35 16.29 -1.75
CA TRP A 248 27.66 17.28 -2.57
C TRP A 248 27.68 18.67 -1.94
N ALA A 249 27.50 18.78 -0.61
CA ALA A 249 27.64 20.03 0.12
C ALA A 249 29.07 20.60 0.02
N ASN A 250 30.10 19.75 0.10
CA ASN A 250 31.49 20.17 -0.03
C ASN A 250 31.85 20.59 -1.47
N ALA A 251 31.22 19.99 -2.48
CA ALA A 251 31.45 20.34 -3.89
C ALA A 251 30.79 21.66 -4.31
N PHE A 252 29.73 22.09 -3.60
CA PHE A 252 28.97 23.31 -3.89
C PHE A 252 29.06 24.37 -2.79
N ALA A 253 29.88 24.17 -1.77
CA ALA A 253 30.22 25.22 -0.82
C ALA A 253 30.98 26.34 -1.58
N PRO A 254 30.48 27.58 -1.62
CA PRO A 254 31.22 28.67 -2.20
C PRO A 254 32.51 28.84 -1.41
N THR A 255 33.65 28.90 -2.10
CA THR A 255 34.96 29.16 -1.52
C THR A 255 35.01 30.59 -0.95
N SER A 256 34.37 30.84 0.18
CA SER A 256 34.47 32.11 0.92
C SER A 256 35.61 32.03 1.95
N GLN A 257 36.79 31.62 1.51
CA GLN A 257 38.03 31.86 2.24
C GLN A 257 38.96 32.62 1.30
N ASN A 258 38.83 33.95 1.28
CA ASN A 258 39.84 34.92 0.83
C ASN A 258 39.34 36.36 1.05
N MET A 259 38.98 36.76 2.28
CA MET A 259 38.79 38.19 2.57
C MET A 259 38.95 38.54 4.05
N GLU A 260 40.01 38.07 4.72
CA GLU A 260 40.35 38.54 6.08
C GLU A 260 41.86 38.65 6.34
N ARG A 261 42.65 38.95 5.29
CA ARG A 261 44.11 39.11 5.49
C ARG A 261 44.76 40.19 4.63
N THR A 262 44.17 41.38 4.56
CA THR A 262 44.89 42.61 4.13
C THR A 262 44.14 43.86 4.63
N SER A 263 44.31 44.24 5.90
CA SER A 263 44.21 45.64 6.35
C SER A 263 44.64 45.80 7.82
N CYS A 264 45.89 45.44 8.13
CA CYS A 264 46.64 46.04 9.24
C CYS A 264 48.06 46.26 8.75
N GLY A 265 48.32 47.48 8.29
CA GLY A 265 49.61 47.99 7.84
C GLY A 265 49.48 49.49 7.70
#